data_AF-A0A2H3I6I5-F1
#
_entry.id   AF-A0A2H3I6I5-F1
#
_cell.length_a   1.000
_cell.length_b   1.000
_cell.length_c   1.000
_cell.angle_alpha   90.00
_cell.angle_beta   90.00
_cell.angle_gamma   90.00
#
_symmetry.space_group_name_H-M   'P 1'
#
loop_
_entity.id
_entity.type
_entity.pdbx_description
1 polymer ?
#
loop_
_entity_poly.entity_id
_entity_poly.type
_entity_poly.pdbx_seq_one_letter_code
_entity_poly.pdbx_strand_id
1 'polypeptide(L)'
;MSRQNQQLDFARVSRASLSMRDQMIAYLQNIIDQAEAQAPYGQNPSLWMPPQALDFWCNNKVQRAVQALPVQRRISWAPGSLRADQIVSGRQSYINALLIYTRGLVSAPCGMRCHTVHSNRPFSQCVRLPGYWDGCCANCKWCDWASYCPVRDAVNSGARQDLPGVQAQIEENAAPNARVIAIEDAPGDTEEDPIDLDPEDGSQENPYELD
;
A
#
# COMPACT_ATOMS: atom_id res chain seq x y z
N MET A 1 16.81 -29.05 -26.85
CA MET A 1 16.39 -28.17 -25.73
C MET A 1 14.88 -28.03 -25.77
N SER A 2 14.18 -28.89 -25.02
CA SER A 2 12.72 -29.01 -25.10
C SER A 2 12.07 -28.13 -24.04
N ARG A 3 11.21 -27.19 -24.46
CA ARG A 3 10.35 -26.40 -23.56
C ARG A 3 9.22 -27.30 -23.09
N GLN A 4 9.29 -27.76 -21.84
CA GLN A 4 8.14 -28.43 -21.21
C GLN A 4 7.09 -27.39 -20.85
N ASN A 5 5.98 -27.43 -21.58
CA ASN A 5 4.71 -26.84 -21.17
C ASN A 5 4.30 -27.46 -19.83
N GLN A 6 4.30 -26.66 -18.76
CA GLN A 6 3.63 -27.01 -17.51
C GLN A 6 2.12 -26.88 -17.72
N GLN A 7 1.52 -27.94 -18.22
CA GLN A 7 0.08 -28.12 -18.18
C GLN A 7 -0.27 -28.42 -16.71
N LEU A 8 -0.82 -27.43 -16.01
CA LEU A 8 -1.32 -27.56 -14.65
C LEU A 8 -2.44 -28.60 -14.66
N ASP A 9 -2.20 -29.73 -14.01
CA ASP A 9 -3.11 -30.85 -13.95
C ASP A 9 -4.23 -30.52 -12.94
N PHE A 10 -5.42 -30.17 -13.45
CA PHE A 10 -6.60 -29.76 -12.66
C PHE A 10 -7.31 -30.95 -11.98
N ALA A 11 -6.80 -32.17 -12.10
CA ALA A 11 -7.53 -33.38 -11.73
C ALA A 11 -7.03 -33.97 -10.40
N ARG A 12 -7.56 -33.48 -9.28
CA ARG A 12 -8.04 -34.29 -8.12
C ARG A 12 -8.26 -33.43 -6.89
N VAL A 13 -9.40 -32.75 -6.85
CA VAL A 13 -10.04 -32.41 -5.59
C VAL A 13 -11.54 -32.65 -5.77
N SER A 14 -12.00 -33.85 -5.39
CA SER A 14 -13.42 -34.08 -5.12
C SER A 14 -13.78 -33.27 -3.89
N ARG A 15 -14.45 -32.14 -4.07
CA ARG A 15 -15.02 -31.34 -2.98
C ARG A 15 -16.36 -30.80 -3.44
N ALA A 16 -17.35 -30.86 -2.55
CA ALA A 16 -18.50 -29.95 -2.59
C ALA A 16 -18.01 -28.57 -3.03
N SER A 17 -18.71 -27.93 -3.96
CA SER A 17 -18.28 -26.67 -4.59
C SER A 17 -17.83 -25.69 -3.50
N LEU A 18 -16.52 -25.53 -3.34
CA LEU A 18 -15.94 -24.62 -2.36
C LEU A 18 -16.54 -23.23 -2.62
N SER A 19 -16.81 -22.47 -1.55
CA SER A 19 -17.24 -21.10 -1.74
C SER A 19 -16.19 -20.33 -2.54
N MET A 20 -16.58 -19.28 -3.28
CA MET A 20 -15.63 -18.44 -4.01
C MET A 20 -14.52 -17.92 -3.08
N ARG A 21 -14.86 -17.60 -1.83
CA ARG A 21 -13.90 -17.21 -0.79
C ARG A 21 -12.87 -18.30 -0.53
N ASP A 22 -13.29 -19.55 -0.32
CA ASP A 22 -12.38 -20.66 -0.05
C ASP A 22 -11.49 -20.97 -1.25
N GLN A 23 -12.02 -20.83 -2.47
CA GLN A 23 -11.25 -20.96 -3.70
C GLN A 23 -10.17 -19.87 -3.79
N MET A 24 -10.50 -18.61 -3.48
CA MET A 24 -9.53 -17.52 -3.43
C MET A 24 -8.45 -17.74 -2.36
N ILE A 25 -8.84 -18.20 -1.16
CA ILE A 25 -7.88 -18.52 -0.09
C ILE A 25 -6.93 -19.61 -0.55
N ALA A 26 -7.45 -20.72 -1.10
CA ALA A 26 -6.63 -21.83 -1.57
C ALA A 26 -5.68 -21.40 -2.70
N TYR A 27 -6.17 -20.59 -3.64
CA TYR A 27 -5.36 -20.06 -4.74
C TYR A 27 -4.21 -19.18 -4.25
N LEU A 28 -4.51 -18.18 -3.40
CA LEU A 28 -3.48 -17.29 -2.87
C LEU A 28 -2.52 -18.02 -1.94
N GLN A 29 -2.99 -18.99 -1.15
CA GLN A 29 -2.13 -19.77 -0.27
C GLN A 29 -1.14 -20.60 -1.08
N ASN A 30 -1.58 -21.22 -2.18
CA ASN A 30 -0.69 -21.96 -3.06
C ASN A 30 0.42 -21.04 -3.65
N ILE A 31 0.08 -19.81 -4.05
CA ILE A 31 1.09 -18.85 -4.51
C ILE A 31 2.09 -18.50 -3.41
N ILE A 32 1.62 -18.27 -2.18
CA ILE A 32 2.48 -18.00 -1.03
C ILE A 32 3.39 -19.20 -0.77
N ASP A 33 2.85 -20.41 -0.67
CA ASP A 33 3.59 -21.64 -0.40
C ASP A 33 4.66 -21.90 -1.47
N GLN A 34 4.34 -21.65 -2.75
CA GLN A 34 5.31 -21.75 -3.85
C GLN A 34 6.43 -20.73 -3.71
N ALA A 35 6.13 -19.48 -3.35
CA ALA A 35 7.14 -18.45 -3.13
C ALA A 35 8.04 -18.77 -1.93
N GLU A 36 7.49 -19.38 -0.88
CA GLU A 36 8.26 -19.87 0.27
C GLU A 36 9.17 -21.05 -0.10
N ALA A 37 8.66 -22.03 -0.85
CA ALA A 37 9.44 -23.17 -1.30
C ALA A 37 10.57 -22.81 -2.28
N GLN A 38 10.39 -21.74 -3.06
CA GLN A 38 11.37 -21.27 -4.05
C GLN A 38 12.39 -20.28 -3.47
N ALA A 39 12.19 -19.81 -2.24
CA ALA A 39 13.10 -18.86 -1.61
C ALA A 39 14.48 -19.50 -1.37
N PRO A 40 15.59 -18.89 -1.83
CA PRO A 40 16.92 -19.38 -1.53
C PRO A 40 17.17 -19.42 -0.02
N TYR A 41 18.02 -20.35 0.43
CA TYR A 41 18.36 -20.46 1.84
C TYR A 41 18.89 -19.14 2.40
N GLY A 42 18.32 -18.70 3.53
CA GLY A 42 18.66 -17.43 4.19
C GLY A 42 18.05 -16.18 3.55
N GLN A 43 17.23 -16.32 2.51
CA GLN A 43 16.49 -15.20 1.92
C GLN A 43 15.00 -15.25 2.27
N ASN A 44 14.39 -14.08 2.36
CA ASN A 44 12.95 -13.97 2.55
C ASN A 44 12.22 -14.26 1.23
N PRO A 45 11.12 -15.03 1.24
CA PRO A 45 10.25 -15.20 0.09
C PRO A 45 9.77 -13.85 -0.44
N SER A 46 9.53 -13.80 -1.76
CA SER A 46 9.01 -12.60 -2.40
C SER A 46 8.06 -12.90 -3.56
N LEU A 47 7.10 -12.00 -3.76
CA LEU A 47 6.06 -12.11 -4.80
C LEU A 47 5.86 -10.78 -5.51
N TRP A 48 5.81 -10.82 -6.84
CA TRP A 48 5.27 -9.71 -7.64
C TRP A 48 3.74 -9.76 -7.61
N MET A 49 3.13 -8.68 -7.16
CA MET A 49 1.71 -8.46 -7.40
C MET A 49 1.52 -7.59 -8.65
N PRO A 50 0.61 -7.96 -9.56
CA PRO A 50 0.24 -7.08 -10.65
C PRO A 50 -0.38 -5.79 -10.08
N PRO A 51 -0.26 -4.64 -10.78
CA PRO A 51 -0.76 -3.35 -10.29
C PRO A 51 -2.21 -3.40 -9.79
N GLN A 52 -3.07 -4.11 -10.50
CA GLN A 52 -4.51 -4.30 -10.24
C GLN A 52 -4.85 -5.34 -9.16
N ALA A 53 -3.86 -6.02 -8.57
CA ALA A 53 -4.10 -7.15 -7.67
C ALA A 53 -5.01 -6.83 -6.48
N LEU A 54 -5.04 -5.57 -6.03
CA LEU A 54 -5.79 -5.13 -4.86
C LEU A 54 -7.09 -4.39 -5.21
N ASP A 55 -7.42 -4.23 -6.50
CA ASP A 55 -8.56 -3.42 -6.96
C ASP A 55 -9.88 -3.85 -6.31
N PHE A 56 -10.10 -5.16 -6.20
CA PHE A 56 -11.30 -5.73 -5.60
C PHE A 56 -11.52 -5.27 -4.14
N TRP A 57 -10.44 -5.05 -3.38
CA TRP A 57 -10.52 -4.66 -1.97
C TRP A 57 -10.42 -3.14 -1.75
N CYS A 58 -10.09 -2.37 -2.78
CA CYS A 58 -9.92 -0.91 -2.70
C CYS A 58 -11.28 -0.19 -2.74
N ASN A 59 -11.87 0.02 -1.56
CA ASN A 59 -13.25 0.48 -1.43
C ASN A 59 -13.39 1.97 -1.11
N ASN A 60 -12.30 2.68 -0.79
CA ASN A 60 -12.34 4.10 -0.48
C ASN A 60 -11.42 4.95 -1.39
N LYS A 61 -11.64 6.28 -1.39
CA LYS A 61 -10.91 7.23 -2.25
C LYS A 61 -9.39 7.17 -2.02
N VAL A 62 -8.94 7.09 -0.76
CA VAL A 62 -7.52 7.03 -0.40
C VAL A 62 -6.88 5.76 -0.95
N GLN A 63 -7.52 4.60 -0.79
CA GLN A 63 -7.05 3.34 -1.33
C GLN A 63 -6.97 3.38 -2.85
N ARG A 64 -7.98 3.91 -3.54
CA ARG A 64 -7.97 4.03 -5.01
C ARG A 64 -6.87 4.97 -5.50
N ALA A 65 -6.65 6.09 -4.81
CA ALA A 65 -5.56 7.01 -5.11
C ALA A 65 -4.19 6.32 -4.97
N VAL A 66 -3.97 5.60 -3.87
CA VAL A 66 -2.72 4.85 -3.68
C VAL A 66 -2.62 3.70 -4.69
N GLN A 67 -3.68 2.98 -4.96
CA GLN A 67 -3.71 1.87 -5.91
C GLN A 67 -3.31 2.32 -7.33
N ALA A 68 -3.61 3.55 -7.72
CA ALA A 68 -3.19 4.16 -8.98
C ALA A 68 -1.69 4.50 -9.03
N LEU A 69 -0.98 4.55 -7.90
CA LEU A 69 0.46 4.74 -7.88
C LEU A 69 1.18 3.49 -8.44
N PRO A 70 2.33 3.68 -9.12
CA PRO A 70 3.11 2.57 -9.66
C PRO A 70 3.60 1.64 -8.54
N VAL A 71 3.53 0.33 -8.80
CA VAL A 71 4.11 -0.67 -7.91
C VAL A 71 5.63 -0.57 -7.99
N GLN A 72 6.26 -0.24 -6.85
CA GLN A 72 7.70 -0.01 -6.74
C GLN A 72 8.48 -1.27 -6.35
N ARG A 73 7.84 -2.25 -5.68
CA ARG A 73 8.54 -3.43 -5.17
C ARG A 73 7.69 -4.70 -5.10
N ARG A 74 8.39 -5.84 -5.12
CA ARG A 74 7.85 -7.14 -4.72
C ARG A 74 7.49 -7.11 -3.24
N ILE A 75 6.42 -7.81 -2.86
CA ILE A 75 6.18 -8.10 -1.44
C ILE A 75 7.28 -9.06 -1.00
N SER A 76 7.99 -8.78 0.09
CA SER A 76 8.86 -9.76 0.73
C SER A 76 8.52 -9.91 2.20
N TRP A 77 8.50 -11.14 2.69
CA TRP A 77 7.99 -11.47 4.02
C TRP A 77 8.84 -12.51 4.74
N ALA A 78 8.73 -12.60 6.06
CA ALA A 78 9.34 -13.69 6.81
C ALA A 78 8.53 -14.99 6.57
N PRO A 79 9.15 -16.15 6.34
CA PRO A 79 8.41 -17.39 6.10
C PRO A 79 7.34 -17.67 7.16
N GLY A 80 6.14 -18.05 6.74
CA GLY A 80 4.98 -18.34 7.60
C GLY A 80 4.27 -17.11 8.21
N SER A 81 4.72 -15.89 7.93
CA SER A 81 4.13 -14.66 8.51
C SER A 81 3.01 -14.03 7.65
N LEU A 82 2.99 -14.33 6.35
CA LEU A 82 1.96 -13.86 5.41
C LEU A 82 1.00 -15.01 5.11
N ARG A 83 -0.31 -14.79 5.29
CA ARG A 83 -1.31 -15.83 5.03
C ARG A 83 -2.43 -15.36 4.13
N ALA A 84 -2.95 -16.27 3.29
CA ALA A 84 -3.99 -15.94 2.33
C ALA A 84 -5.32 -15.54 2.99
N ASP A 85 -5.68 -16.15 4.13
CA ASP A 85 -6.90 -15.83 4.89
C ASP A 85 -6.93 -14.36 5.32
N GLN A 86 -5.77 -13.80 5.69
CA GLN A 86 -5.63 -12.40 6.06
C GLN A 86 -5.93 -11.50 4.86
N ILE A 87 -5.38 -11.78 3.68
CA ILE A 87 -5.62 -10.97 2.48
C ILE A 87 -7.08 -11.05 2.05
N VAL A 88 -7.63 -12.27 1.92
CA VAL A 88 -9.01 -12.50 1.47
C VAL A 88 -10.04 -11.95 2.45
N SER A 89 -9.70 -11.81 3.73
CA SER A 89 -10.58 -11.16 4.71
C SER A 89 -10.98 -9.73 4.30
N GLY A 90 -10.16 -9.06 3.47
CA GLY A 90 -10.39 -7.67 3.05
C GLY A 90 -10.29 -6.66 4.20
N ARG A 91 -9.76 -7.06 5.36
CA ARG A 91 -9.58 -6.15 6.49
C ARG A 91 -8.72 -4.97 6.05
N GLN A 92 -9.24 -3.77 6.29
CA GLN A 92 -8.64 -2.52 5.81
C GLN A 92 -7.18 -2.35 6.25
N SER A 93 -6.81 -2.81 7.45
CA SER A 93 -5.42 -2.77 7.93
C SER A 93 -4.46 -3.56 7.01
N TYR A 94 -4.86 -4.75 6.56
CA TYR A 94 -4.04 -5.60 5.68
C TYR A 94 -3.93 -5.03 4.28
N ILE A 95 -5.05 -4.60 3.70
CA ILE A 95 -5.09 -4.02 2.35
C ILE A 95 -4.28 -2.72 2.29
N ASN A 96 -4.48 -1.82 3.27
CA ASN A 96 -3.70 -0.59 3.37
C ASN A 96 -2.21 -0.88 3.55
N ALA A 97 -1.86 -1.88 4.35
CA ALA A 97 -0.47 -2.25 4.57
C ALA A 97 0.20 -2.81 3.30
N LEU A 98 -0.52 -3.62 2.51
CA LEU A 98 -0.04 -4.09 1.20
C LEU A 98 0.14 -2.94 0.21
N LEU A 99 -0.79 -1.99 0.19
CA LEU A 99 -0.68 -0.76 -0.61
C LEU A 99 0.55 0.06 -0.22
N ILE A 100 0.75 0.34 1.08
CA ILE A 100 1.94 1.03 1.59
C ILE A 100 3.20 0.27 1.19
N TYR A 101 3.24 -1.04 1.43
CA TYR A 101 4.45 -1.83 1.20
C TYR A 101 4.85 -1.84 -0.27
N THR A 102 3.90 -2.00 -1.19
CA THR A 102 4.21 -2.10 -2.62
C THR A 102 4.56 -0.77 -3.28
N ARG A 103 4.11 0.37 -2.73
CA ARG A 103 4.21 1.69 -3.38
C ARG A 103 5.00 2.73 -2.61
N GLY A 104 5.25 2.50 -1.33
CA GLY A 104 5.96 3.41 -0.45
C GLY A 104 7.46 3.49 -0.73
N LEU A 105 8.19 4.09 0.18
CA LEU A 105 9.65 4.17 0.23
C LEU A 105 10.15 3.31 1.39
N VAL A 106 11.29 2.62 1.17
CA VAL A 106 11.97 1.90 2.25
C VAL A 106 12.55 2.94 3.20
N SER A 107 12.29 2.76 4.50
CA SER A 107 12.80 3.64 5.55
C SER A 107 13.66 2.85 6.53
N ALA A 108 14.45 3.57 7.33
CA ALA A 108 14.99 3.01 8.55
C ALA A 108 13.85 2.37 9.37
N PRO A 109 14.08 1.23 10.03
CA PRO A 109 13.07 0.59 10.84
C PRO A 109 12.52 1.53 11.91
N CYS A 110 11.20 1.55 12.03
CA CYS A 110 10.46 2.40 12.95
C CYS A 110 10.64 2.04 14.44
N GLY A 111 11.67 1.29 14.84
CA GLY A 111 11.91 0.81 16.21
C GLY A 111 11.70 -0.70 16.38
N MET A 112 11.69 -1.18 17.63
CA MET A 112 11.63 -2.63 17.93
C MET A 112 10.47 -3.33 17.22
N ARG A 113 9.35 -2.62 17.00
CA ARG A 113 8.17 -3.15 16.30
C ARG A 113 8.40 -3.45 14.82
N CYS A 114 9.38 -2.82 14.18
CA CYS A 114 9.77 -3.11 12.80
C CYS A 114 10.92 -4.13 12.72
N HIS A 115 11.61 -4.40 13.84
CA HIS A 115 12.81 -5.24 13.90
C HIS A 115 12.58 -6.66 14.40
N THR A 116 11.60 -6.89 15.26
CA THR A 116 11.36 -8.23 15.76
C THR A 116 10.64 -9.10 14.73
N VAL A 117 11.23 -10.25 14.43
CA VAL A 117 10.60 -11.38 13.75
C VAL A 117 9.42 -11.83 14.63
N HIS A 118 8.25 -11.25 14.37
CA HIS A 118 7.01 -11.62 15.02
C HIS A 118 6.08 -12.13 13.95
N SER A 119 5.45 -13.27 14.21
CA SER A 119 4.50 -13.94 13.30
C SER A 119 3.35 -13.05 12.83
N ASN A 120 3.08 -11.94 13.53
CA ASN A 120 2.00 -11.02 13.22
C ASN A 120 2.40 -9.83 12.33
N ARG A 121 3.63 -9.78 11.80
CA ARG A 121 4.11 -8.72 10.91
C ARG A 121 4.78 -9.35 9.70
N PRO A 122 4.13 -9.31 8.52
CA PRO A 122 4.61 -10.10 7.42
C PRO A 122 5.89 -9.52 6.83
N PHE A 123 6.00 -8.19 6.72
CA PHE A 123 6.96 -7.61 5.82
C PHE A 123 8.37 -7.55 6.38
N SER A 124 9.34 -7.94 5.56
CA SER A 124 10.77 -7.96 5.90
C SER A 124 11.41 -6.57 6.04
N GLN A 125 10.76 -5.55 5.46
CA GLN A 125 11.27 -4.18 5.39
C GLN A 125 10.28 -3.21 6.00
N CYS A 126 10.80 -2.15 6.62
CA CYS A 126 10.00 -1.01 7.02
C CYS A 126 9.76 -0.11 5.81
N VAL A 127 8.55 -0.15 5.27
CA VAL A 127 8.14 0.69 4.13
C VAL A 127 7.08 1.68 4.59
N ARG A 128 7.22 2.95 4.20
CA ARG A 128 6.31 4.05 4.51
C ARG A 128 5.82 4.71 3.24
N LEU A 129 4.61 5.26 3.26
CA LEU A 129 4.08 6.05 2.15
C LEU A 129 3.69 7.44 2.69
N PRO A 130 4.62 8.42 2.65
CA PRO A 130 4.35 9.77 3.16
C PRO A 130 3.12 10.41 2.51
N GLY A 131 2.37 11.19 3.27
CA GLY A 131 1.12 11.82 2.83
C GLY A 131 -0.10 10.89 2.90
N TYR A 132 0.08 9.61 3.23
CA TYR A 132 -1.01 8.64 3.35
C TYR A 132 -0.97 7.93 4.71
N TRP A 133 -2.14 7.77 5.34
CA TRP A 133 -2.30 7.10 6.64
C TRP A 133 -1.30 7.58 7.71
N ASP A 134 -1.16 8.91 7.83
CA ASP A 134 -0.24 9.60 8.73
C ASP A 134 1.24 9.18 8.57
N GLY A 135 1.60 8.69 7.38
CA GLY A 135 2.93 8.21 7.06
C GLY A 135 3.39 7.01 7.89
N CYS A 136 2.47 6.25 8.50
CA CYS A 136 2.85 5.05 9.23
C CYS A 136 3.44 3.98 8.28
N CYS A 137 4.26 3.08 8.83
CA CYS A 137 4.82 2.00 8.03
C CYS A 137 3.84 0.83 7.82
N ALA A 138 4.07 0.04 6.78
CA ALA A 138 3.24 -1.13 6.43
C ALA A 138 3.09 -2.14 7.58
N ASN A 139 4.17 -2.45 8.31
CA ASN A 139 4.12 -3.39 9.43
C ASN A 139 3.28 -2.86 10.61
N CYS A 140 3.38 -1.56 10.92
CA CYS A 140 2.51 -0.93 11.92
C CYS A 140 1.05 -0.89 11.45
N LYS A 141 0.83 -0.61 10.16
CA LYS A 141 -0.51 -0.60 9.57
C LYS A 141 -1.16 -1.98 9.58
N TRP A 142 -0.39 -3.04 9.33
CA TRP A 142 -0.87 -4.43 9.28
C TRP A 142 -1.52 -4.86 10.60
N CYS A 143 -0.85 -4.59 11.73
CA CYS A 143 -1.37 -4.87 13.07
C CYS A 143 -2.47 -3.89 13.51
N ASP A 144 -2.83 -2.92 12.67
CA ASP A 144 -3.75 -1.83 12.99
C ASP A 144 -3.25 -0.91 14.11
N TRP A 145 -1.93 -0.77 14.22
CA TRP A 145 -1.23 0.00 15.24
C TRP A 145 -0.54 1.23 14.64
N ALA A 146 -1.17 1.84 13.64
CA ALA A 146 -0.66 3.02 12.94
C ALA A 146 -0.35 4.18 13.91
N SER A 147 -1.20 4.40 14.92
CA SER A 147 -1.03 5.43 15.94
C SER A 147 0.22 5.23 16.82
N TYR A 148 0.68 3.99 16.97
CA TYR A 148 1.87 3.63 17.72
C TYR A 148 3.13 3.55 16.84
N CYS A 149 3.04 3.87 15.55
CA CYS A 149 4.22 4.04 14.72
C CYS A 149 4.96 5.30 15.21
N PRO A 150 6.21 5.20 15.68
CA PRO A 150 6.90 6.38 16.22
C PRO A 150 7.42 7.30 15.12
N VAL A 151 7.40 6.83 13.86
CA VAL A 151 7.75 7.62 12.68
C VAL A 151 6.47 7.84 11.89
N ARG A 152 5.71 8.85 12.29
CA ARG A 152 4.52 9.35 11.60
C ARG A 152 4.83 10.70 10.98
N ASP A 153 4.12 11.05 9.92
CA ASP A 153 4.25 12.37 9.33
C ASP A 153 3.82 13.42 10.36
N ALA A 154 4.64 14.45 10.53
CA ALA A 154 4.45 15.52 11.51
C ALA A 154 3.28 16.47 11.17
N VAL A 155 2.33 16.04 10.33
CA VAL A 155 1.25 16.88 9.82
C VAL A 155 0.26 17.29 10.94
N ASN A 156 0.29 16.61 12.09
CA ASN A 156 -0.40 17.05 13.32
C ASN A 156 0.51 17.76 14.34
N SER A 157 1.77 18.02 14.00
CA SER A 157 2.78 18.60 14.88
C SER A 157 3.44 19.84 14.29
N GLY A 158 2.71 20.68 13.54
CA GLY A 158 3.11 22.07 13.21
C GLY A 158 4.46 22.29 12.53
N ALA A 159 5.18 21.25 12.12
CA ALA A 159 6.52 21.34 11.56
C ALA A 159 6.47 20.84 10.12
N ARG A 160 6.45 21.79 9.17
CA ARG A 160 6.87 21.54 7.79
C ARG A 160 8.27 20.94 7.85
N GLN A 161 8.39 19.63 7.64
CA GLN A 161 9.66 19.03 7.29
C GLN A 161 9.68 18.91 5.77
N ASP A 162 10.58 19.70 5.17
CA ASP A 162 11.04 19.52 3.80
C ASP A 162 11.37 18.05 3.56
N LEU A 163 10.74 17.44 2.55
CA LEU A 163 10.96 16.06 2.13
C LEU A 163 12.44 15.84 1.78
N PRO A 164 13.25 15.12 2.58
CA PRO A 164 14.58 14.74 2.16
C PRO A 164 14.46 13.38 1.47
N GLY A 165 14.64 13.34 0.15
CA GLY A 165 14.76 12.04 -0.54
C GLY A 165 14.52 12.01 -2.04
N VAL A 166 13.94 13.07 -2.63
CA VAL A 166 13.70 13.06 -4.09
C VAL A 166 15.00 13.32 -4.87
N GLN A 167 15.85 14.27 -4.44
CA GLN A 167 17.12 14.54 -5.13
C GLN A 167 18.11 13.36 -5.07
N ALA A 168 18.23 12.66 -3.94
CA ALA A 168 19.27 11.63 -3.76
C ALA A 168 19.02 10.35 -4.59
N GLN A 169 17.78 10.07 -5.02
CA GLN A 169 17.45 8.89 -5.83
C GLN A 169 17.47 9.14 -7.34
N ILE A 170 17.48 10.40 -7.78
CA ILE A 170 17.62 10.76 -9.20
C ILE A 170 19.05 10.48 -9.67
N GLU A 171 20.05 10.69 -8.83
CA GLU A 171 21.46 10.46 -9.18
C GLU A 171 21.82 8.96 -9.28
N GLU A 172 21.13 8.08 -8.54
CA GLU A 172 21.42 6.64 -8.54
C GLU A 172 20.74 5.88 -9.70
N ASN A 173 19.68 6.45 -10.30
CA ASN A 173 18.88 5.81 -11.36
C ASN A 173 18.89 6.54 -12.72
N ALA A 174 19.72 7.58 -12.88
CA ALA A 174 19.85 8.27 -14.15
C ALA A 174 20.56 7.37 -15.19
N ALA A 175 19.77 6.78 -16.09
CA ALA A 175 20.30 6.30 -17.36
C ALA A 175 21.02 7.47 -18.08
N PRO A 176 22.14 7.23 -18.80
CA PRO A 176 23.03 8.27 -19.35
C PRO A 176 22.41 9.17 -20.43
N ASN A 177 21.09 9.09 -20.64
CA ASN A 177 20.35 9.75 -21.70
C ASN A 177 18.96 10.24 -21.26
N ALA A 178 18.66 10.26 -19.95
CA ALA A 178 17.44 10.88 -19.45
C ALA A 178 17.52 12.42 -19.58
N ARG A 179 16.89 12.97 -20.63
CA ARG A 179 16.71 14.42 -20.76
C ARG A 179 15.63 14.88 -19.79
N VAL A 180 16.01 15.76 -18.87
CA VAL A 180 15.08 16.51 -18.01
C VAL A 180 14.25 17.41 -18.93
N ILE A 181 12.94 17.17 -18.99
CA ILE A 181 12.00 18.13 -19.59
C ILE A 181 11.78 19.20 -18.53
N ALA A 182 12.36 20.38 -18.73
CA ALA A 182 11.99 21.56 -17.95
C ALA A 182 10.54 21.89 -18.30
N ILE A 183 9.64 21.77 -17.32
CA ILE A 183 8.33 22.40 -17.41
C ILE A 183 8.59 23.87 -17.07
N GLU A 184 8.53 24.74 -18.07
CA GLU A 184 8.62 26.18 -17.86
C GLU A 184 7.32 26.63 -17.18
N ASP A 185 7.43 27.20 -15.98
CA ASP A 185 6.31 27.85 -15.30
C ASP A 185 5.84 29.03 -16.15
N ALA A 186 4.67 28.88 -16.75
CA ALA A 186 3.99 29.99 -17.40
C ALA A 186 3.54 31.00 -16.33
N PRO A 187 3.84 32.31 -16.48
CA PRO A 187 3.31 33.33 -15.57
C PRO A 187 1.81 33.47 -15.80
N GLY A 188 1.01 33.03 -14.84
CA GLY A 188 -0.42 33.30 -14.77
C GLY A 188 -0.66 34.64 -14.07
N ASP A 189 -0.77 35.70 -14.86
CA ASP A 189 -1.68 36.85 -14.61
C ASP A 189 -3.11 36.26 -14.42
N THR A 190 -4.02 36.68 -13.53
CA THR A 190 -4.34 37.99 -12.93
C THR A 190 -5.42 37.77 -11.86
N GLU A 191 -5.37 38.59 -10.81
CA GLU A 191 -6.49 39.14 -10.02
C GLU A 191 -7.52 38.16 -9.39
N GLU A 192 -7.39 37.98 -8.07
CA GLU A 192 -8.44 37.45 -7.20
C GLU A 192 -9.58 38.48 -7.10
N ASP A 193 -10.62 38.35 -7.93
CA ASP A 193 -11.90 38.98 -7.65
C ASP A 193 -12.46 38.37 -6.36
N PRO A 194 -12.77 39.18 -5.32
CA PRO A 194 -13.40 38.68 -4.11
C PRO A 194 -14.79 38.12 -4.46
N ILE A 195 -15.05 36.89 -4.02
CA ILE A 195 -16.34 36.22 -4.16
C ILE A 195 -17.36 37.02 -3.34
N ASP A 196 -18.30 37.68 -4.03
CA ASP A 196 -19.42 38.37 -3.42
C ASP A 196 -20.42 37.33 -2.87
N LEU A 197 -20.34 37.07 -1.57
CA LEU A 197 -21.29 36.22 -0.85
C LEU A 197 -22.49 37.09 -0.46
N ASP A 198 -23.39 37.32 -1.41
CA ASP A 198 -24.72 37.85 -1.10
C ASP A 198 -25.42 36.88 -0.15
N PRO A 199 -25.86 37.31 1.05
CA PRO A 199 -26.60 36.44 1.95
C PRO A 199 -28.02 36.28 1.40
N GLU A 200 -28.28 35.18 0.67
CA GLU A 200 -29.65 34.76 0.40
C GLU A 200 -30.36 34.45 1.73
N ASP A 201 -31.43 35.20 1.99
CA ASP A 201 -32.43 34.96 3.04
C ASP A 201 -33.20 33.68 2.70
N GLY A 202 -32.59 32.55 3.05
CA GLY A 202 -33.17 31.21 2.97
C GLY A 202 -33.56 30.73 4.36
N SER A 203 -34.74 31.14 4.82
CA SER A 203 -35.44 30.58 5.98
C SER A 203 -35.51 29.04 5.90
N GLN A 204 -34.66 28.35 6.64
CA GLN A 204 -34.90 26.96 7.03
C GLN A 204 -35.24 26.94 8.52
N GLU A 205 -36.53 26.82 8.79
CA GLU A 205 -37.03 26.48 10.13
C GLU A 205 -36.31 25.22 10.63
N ASN A 206 -35.73 25.34 11.82
CA ASN A 206 -35.01 24.26 12.48
C ASN A 206 -36.03 23.22 12.99
N PRO A 207 -36.06 21.99 12.48
CA PRO A 207 -37.09 21.00 12.82
C PRO A 207 -36.89 20.34 14.20
N TYR A 208 -36.07 20.94 15.08
CA TYR A 208 -35.76 20.40 16.42
C TYR A 208 -36.10 21.36 17.57
N GLU A 209 -36.94 22.37 17.35
CA GLU A 209 -37.60 23.04 18.48
C GLU A 209 -38.70 22.11 19.03
N LEU A 210 -38.40 21.48 20.16
CA LEU A 210 -39.32 20.67 20.94
C LEU A 210 -40.05 21.59 21.95
N ASP A 211 -41.38 21.64 21.86
CA ASP A 211 -42.27 22.17 22.91
C ASP A 211 -42.21 21.34 24.21
#